data_AF-A0A818PLI8-F1
#
_entry.id   AF-A0A818PLI8-F1
#
_cell.length_a   1.000
_cell.length_b   1.000
_cell.length_c   1.000
_cell.angle_alpha   90.00
_cell.angle_beta   90.00
_cell.angle_gamma   90.00
#
_symmetry.space_group_name_H-M   'P 1'
#
loop_
_entity.id
_entity.type
_entity.pdbx_description
1 polymer ?
#
loop_
_entity_poly.entity_id
_entity_poly.type
_entity_poly.pdbx_seq_one_letter_code
_entity_poly.pdbx_strand_id
1 'polypeptide(L)'
;MDADLAEKLNQRIRRIESVESSSETSSINGNGMIDDIDLSYSLTNYEYQRSDIFNPYTEYNEFSRKQIQNLMQIFDKYDTDRDKSLNFNELKFMMEKLGIPQTHISLKEMIKQVDEDHDGKISFREFLLIFRKAISETNEAEYEKSSILYQLYAMLFEIDVSKEGVGGAKHFFEAKIAAVKYSDKFQREIREEQEQRRHIEEDKIRRKLAFQNRLAQFQTT
;
A
#
# COMPACT_ATOMS: atom_id res chain seq x y z
N MET A 1 46.00 -9.09 -13.73
CA MET A 1 45.47 -9.51 -12.41
C MET A 1 46.60 -10.20 -11.66
N ASP A 2 47.76 -9.59 -11.52
CA ASP A 2 48.16 -8.41 -10.70
C ASP A 2 48.55 -8.84 -9.29
N ALA A 3 49.78 -9.36 -9.19
CA ALA A 3 50.47 -9.69 -7.94
C ALA A 3 50.50 -8.51 -6.94
N ASP A 4 50.37 -7.28 -7.45
CA ASP A 4 50.21 -6.05 -6.69
C ASP A 4 48.94 -6.05 -5.79
N LEU A 5 47.86 -6.73 -6.20
CA LEU A 5 46.63 -6.82 -5.42
C LEU A 5 46.78 -7.78 -4.22
N ALA A 6 47.48 -8.90 -4.42
CA ALA A 6 47.76 -9.87 -3.37
C ALA A 6 48.72 -9.31 -2.31
N GLU A 7 49.71 -8.52 -2.73
CA GLU A 7 50.64 -7.81 -1.83
C GLU A 7 49.91 -6.76 -0.99
N LYS A 8 49.00 -5.98 -1.61
CA LYS A 8 48.16 -4.99 -0.91
C LYS A 8 47.19 -5.62 0.08
N LEU A 9 46.63 -6.78 -0.23
CA LEU A 9 45.77 -7.53 0.69
C LEU A 9 46.55 -8.05 1.91
N ASN A 10 47.73 -8.63 1.68
CA ASN A 10 48.57 -9.15 2.77
C ASN A 10 49.13 -8.04 3.68
N GLN A 11 49.43 -6.85 3.14
CA GLN A 11 49.80 -5.69 3.96
C GLN A 11 48.62 -5.16 4.80
N ARG A 12 47.39 -5.30 4.31
CA ARG A 12 46.18 -4.82 4.99
C ARG A 12 45.75 -5.75 6.13
N ILE A 13 45.90 -7.06 5.97
CA ILE A 13 45.65 -8.06 7.02
C ILE A 13 46.61 -7.86 8.20
N ARG A 14 47.92 -7.67 7.96
CA ARG A 14 48.90 -7.41 9.03
C ARG A 14 48.62 -6.11 9.79
N ARG A 15 48.03 -5.11 9.13
CA ARG A 15 47.65 -3.85 9.78
C ARG A 15 46.45 -4.04 10.71
N ILE A 16 45.50 -4.90 10.35
CA ILE A 16 44.33 -5.23 11.19
C ILE A 16 44.74 -6.01 12.43
N GLU A 17 45.59 -7.02 12.28
CA GLU A 17 46.11 -7.81 13.43
C GLU A 17 46.94 -6.95 14.41
N SER A 18 47.58 -5.87 13.94
CA SER A 18 48.28 -4.94 14.82
C SER A 18 47.34 -4.05 15.67
N VAL A 19 46.14 -3.76 15.17
CA VAL A 19 45.16 -2.88 15.81
C VAL A 19 44.37 -3.62 16.90
N GLU A 20 44.12 -4.93 16.74
CA GLU A 20 43.43 -5.76 17.74
C GLU A 20 44.22 -5.94 19.04
N SER A 21 45.53 -5.62 19.07
CA SER A 21 46.34 -5.66 20.29
C SER A 21 46.21 -4.42 21.20
N SER A 22 45.48 -3.36 20.79
CA SER A 22 45.62 -2.02 21.39
C SER A 22 44.35 -1.40 22.00
N SER A 23 43.26 -2.12 22.23
CA SER A 23 42.07 -1.52 22.89
C SER A 23 41.52 -2.36 24.03
N GLU A 24 42.18 -2.25 25.19
CA GLU A 24 41.63 -2.60 26.49
C GLU A 24 41.07 -1.35 27.22
N THR A 25 39.82 -1.46 27.64
CA THR A 25 39.12 -0.76 28.75
C THR A 25 38.62 0.69 28.58
N SER A 26 37.32 0.89 28.87
CA SER A 26 36.70 2.06 29.54
C SER A 26 35.21 1.73 29.80
N SER A 27 34.83 1.24 30.99
CA SER A 27 34.44 1.96 32.22
C SER A 27 33.19 2.84 32.09
N ILE A 28 32.12 2.41 32.76
CA ILE A 28 30.80 3.06 32.88
C ILE A 28 30.82 4.08 34.02
N ASN A 29 30.42 5.32 33.77
CA ASN A 29 30.21 6.33 34.81
C ASN A 29 28.75 6.86 34.82
N GLY A 30 27.99 6.47 35.84
CA GLY A 30 27.34 7.36 36.82
C GLY A 30 26.24 8.39 36.45
N ASN A 31 26.02 8.80 35.20
CA ASN A 31 25.10 9.95 34.96
C ASN A 31 24.14 9.87 33.75
N GLY A 32 23.88 8.68 33.18
CA GLY A 32 22.66 8.46 32.38
C GLY A 32 22.50 9.28 31.09
N MET A 33 23.58 9.81 30.53
CA MET A 33 23.62 10.25 29.13
C MET A 33 24.45 9.25 28.34
N ILE A 34 23.87 8.74 27.25
CA ILE A 34 24.58 7.96 26.24
C ILE A 34 25.29 9.00 25.38
N ASP A 35 26.60 9.15 25.56
CA ASP A 35 27.42 9.95 24.67
C ASP A 35 27.37 9.36 23.25
N ASP A 36 27.23 10.26 22.28
CA ASP A 36 26.95 10.02 20.86
C ASP A 36 27.42 8.65 20.34
N ILE A 37 26.44 7.81 19.98
CA ILE A 37 26.69 6.57 19.23
C ILE A 37 27.48 6.96 17.99
N ASP A 38 28.72 6.48 17.93
CA ASP A 38 29.61 6.54 16.78
C ASP A 38 28.89 5.94 15.56
N LEU A 39 28.29 6.83 14.77
CA LEU A 39 27.54 6.51 13.55
C LEU A 39 28.44 5.91 12.46
N SER A 40 29.75 5.81 12.67
CA SER A 40 30.68 5.23 11.70
C SER A 40 30.70 3.69 11.75
N TYR A 41 30.46 3.08 12.92
CA TYR A 41 30.48 1.61 13.07
C TYR A 41 29.23 0.91 12.54
N SER A 42 28.16 1.65 12.22
CA SER A 42 26.97 1.11 11.55
C SER A 42 27.07 1.15 10.02
N LEU A 43 28.02 1.90 9.44
CA LEU A 43 28.05 2.17 8.00
C LEU A 43 29.05 1.30 7.23
N THR A 44 29.89 0.51 7.91
CA THR A 44 30.92 -0.31 7.23
C THR A 44 30.61 -1.81 7.16
N ASN A 45 29.44 -2.25 7.64
CA ASN A 45 28.98 -3.65 7.54
C ASN A 45 27.63 -3.86 6.83
N TYR A 46 27.13 -2.85 6.11
CA TYR A 46 25.92 -2.99 5.29
C TYR A 46 26.14 -2.54 3.84
N GLU A 47 27.21 -3.02 3.22
CA GLU A 47 27.08 -3.54 1.85
C GLU A 47 26.51 -4.96 1.93
N TYR A 48 25.36 -5.11 2.61
CA TYR A 48 24.55 -6.31 2.49
C TYR A 48 23.88 -6.19 1.13
N GLN A 49 24.34 -7.03 0.19
CA GLN A 49 23.64 -7.23 -1.07
C GLN A 49 22.15 -7.36 -0.75
N ARG A 50 21.34 -6.39 -1.20
CA ARG A 50 19.87 -6.49 -1.18
C ARG A 50 19.48 -7.65 -2.07
N SER A 51 19.55 -8.87 -1.55
CA SER A 51 18.59 -9.88 -1.91
C SER A 51 17.27 -9.39 -1.33
N ASP A 52 16.40 -8.85 -2.19
CA ASP A 52 15.06 -8.38 -1.79
C ASP A 52 14.30 -9.54 -1.14
N ILE A 53 14.35 -9.62 0.20
CA ILE A 53 13.62 -10.62 0.96
C ILE A 53 12.14 -10.28 0.79
N PHE A 54 11.43 -11.10 0.02
CA PHE A 54 10.01 -10.94 -0.22
C PHE A 54 9.23 -10.91 1.10
N ASN A 55 8.53 -9.80 1.36
CA ASN A 55 7.65 -9.68 2.51
C ASN A 55 6.24 -9.31 2.05
N PRO A 56 5.29 -10.26 2.06
CA PRO A 56 3.95 -10.04 1.51
C PRO A 56 3.18 -8.93 2.25
N TYR A 57 3.45 -8.72 3.54
CA TYR A 57 2.71 -7.74 4.35
C TYR A 57 3.11 -6.29 4.06
N THR A 58 4.33 -6.07 3.56
CA THR A 58 4.82 -4.74 3.17
C THR A 58 4.62 -4.48 1.69
N GLU A 59 4.80 -5.50 0.85
CA GLU A 59 4.67 -5.38 -0.60
C GLU A 59 3.22 -5.38 -1.08
N TYR A 60 2.31 -6.07 -0.39
CA TYR A 60 0.89 -6.17 -0.73
C TYR A 60 0.00 -5.63 0.39
N ASN A 61 0.19 -4.35 0.70
CA ASN A 61 -0.48 -3.66 1.82
C ASN A 61 -2.00 -3.42 1.60
N GLU A 62 -2.50 -3.61 0.38
CA GLU A 62 -3.93 -3.59 0.06
C GLU A 62 -4.67 -4.81 0.64
N PHE A 63 -3.95 -5.89 0.97
CA PHE A 63 -4.52 -7.06 1.63
C PHE A 63 -4.28 -7.02 3.14
N SER A 64 -5.33 -7.28 3.92
CA SER A 64 -5.18 -7.48 5.36
C SER A 64 -4.32 -8.72 5.65
N ARG A 65 -3.71 -8.77 6.84
CA ARG A 65 -2.95 -9.94 7.29
C ARG A 65 -3.74 -11.24 7.21
N LYS A 66 -5.04 -11.19 7.53
CA LYS A 66 -5.94 -12.35 7.44
C LYS A 66 -6.14 -12.80 5.99
N GLN A 67 -6.32 -11.86 5.06
CA GLN A 67 -6.43 -12.18 3.63
C GLN A 67 -5.13 -12.82 3.09
N ILE A 68 -3.96 -12.26 3.43
CA ILE A 68 -2.67 -12.82 3.05
C ILE A 68 -2.51 -14.25 3.62
N GLN A 69 -2.87 -14.46 4.89
CA GLN A 69 -2.83 -15.80 5.50
C GLN A 69 -3.76 -16.80 4.81
N ASN A 70 -4.98 -16.39 4.46
CA ASN A 70 -5.92 -17.24 3.73
C ASN A 70 -5.39 -17.59 2.33
N LEU A 71 -4.85 -16.61 1.61
CA LEU A 71 -4.24 -16.84 0.30
C LEU A 71 -3.04 -17.78 0.39
N MET A 72 -2.21 -17.64 1.42
CA MET A 72 -1.08 -18.55 1.67
C MET A 72 -1.57 -19.99 1.93
N GLN A 73 -2.63 -20.17 2.73
CA GLN A 73 -3.22 -21.49 2.96
C GLN A 73 -3.80 -22.11 1.69
N ILE A 74 -4.41 -21.30 0.82
CA ILE A 74 -4.92 -21.76 -0.48
C ILE A 74 -3.75 -22.17 -1.37
N PHE A 75 -2.71 -21.35 -1.45
CA PHE A 75 -1.50 -21.63 -2.21
C PHE A 75 -0.85 -22.95 -1.76
N ASP A 76 -0.53 -23.08 -0.46
CA ASP A 76 0.08 -24.28 0.12
C ASP A 76 -0.79 -25.54 -0.02
N LYS A 77 -2.11 -25.40 -0.20
CA LYS A 77 -3.03 -26.52 -0.43
C LYS A 77 -2.90 -27.09 -1.84
N TYR A 78 -2.61 -26.25 -2.83
CA TYR A 78 -2.55 -26.64 -4.24
C TYR A 78 -1.12 -26.82 -4.77
N ASP A 79 -0.12 -26.29 -4.07
CA ASP A 79 1.29 -26.63 -4.22
C ASP A 79 1.52 -28.05 -3.65
N THR A 80 1.42 -29.06 -4.52
CA THR A 80 1.42 -30.47 -4.13
C THR A 80 2.82 -31.03 -3.95
N ASP A 81 3.78 -30.57 -4.74
CA ASP A 81 5.18 -30.98 -4.66
C ASP A 81 6.00 -30.14 -3.67
N ARG A 82 5.42 -29.05 -3.15
CA ARG A 82 5.98 -28.14 -2.13
C ARG A 82 7.22 -27.40 -2.61
N ASP A 83 7.30 -27.13 -3.91
CA ASP A 83 8.40 -26.38 -4.51
C ASP A 83 8.26 -24.86 -4.34
N LYS A 84 7.20 -24.40 -3.65
CA LYS A 84 6.88 -22.98 -3.42
C LYS A 84 6.48 -22.21 -4.66
N SER A 85 6.03 -22.93 -5.69
CA SER A 85 5.42 -22.40 -6.89
C SER A 85 4.19 -23.23 -7.26
N LEU A 86 3.31 -22.66 -8.09
CA LEU A 86 2.23 -23.43 -8.72
C LEU A 86 2.59 -23.64 -10.18
N ASN A 87 2.85 -24.89 -10.54
CA ASN A 87 3.03 -25.24 -11.94
C ASN A 87 1.68 -25.25 -12.70
N PHE A 88 1.74 -25.38 -14.02
CA PHE A 88 0.55 -25.39 -14.87
C PHE A 88 -0.52 -26.42 -14.46
N ASN A 89 -0.11 -27.63 -14.06
CA ASN A 89 -1.04 -28.71 -13.70
C ASN A 89 -1.69 -28.45 -12.34
N GLU A 90 -0.94 -27.91 -11.39
CA GLU A 90 -1.44 -27.53 -10.07
C GLU A 90 -2.41 -26.36 -10.16
N LEU A 91 -2.07 -25.35 -10.96
CA LEU A 91 -2.97 -24.24 -11.26
C LEU A 91 -4.26 -24.73 -11.92
N LYS A 92 -4.16 -25.64 -12.91
CA LYS A 92 -5.32 -26.25 -13.56
C LYS A 92 -6.20 -26.98 -12.54
N PHE A 93 -5.60 -27.82 -11.71
CA PHE A 93 -6.31 -28.57 -10.69
C PHE A 93 -6.99 -27.64 -9.66
N MET A 94 -6.32 -26.57 -9.26
CA MET A 94 -6.90 -25.53 -8.41
C MET A 94 -8.16 -24.94 -9.03
N MET A 95 -8.11 -24.52 -10.30
CA MET A 95 -9.26 -23.93 -10.99
C MET A 95 -10.45 -24.89 -11.09
N GLU A 96 -10.20 -26.17 -11.38
CA GLU A 96 -11.23 -27.21 -11.38
C GLU A 96 -11.86 -27.40 -9.99
N LYS A 97 -11.06 -27.38 -8.91
CA LYS A 97 -11.56 -27.51 -7.54
C LYS A 97 -12.30 -26.27 -7.04
N LEU A 98 -12.00 -25.12 -7.59
CA LEU A 98 -12.72 -23.88 -7.35
C LEU A 98 -14.00 -23.75 -8.20
N GLY A 99 -14.32 -24.75 -9.04
CA GLY A 99 -15.54 -24.77 -9.84
C GLY A 99 -15.52 -23.82 -11.05
N ILE A 100 -14.35 -23.31 -11.41
CA ILE A 100 -14.13 -22.39 -12.55
C ILE A 100 -13.11 -22.99 -13.53
N PRO A 101 -13.38 -24.17 -14.12
CA PRO A 101 -12.44 -24.81 -15.02
C PRO A 101 -12.11 -23.91 -16.20
N GLN A 102 -10.81 -23.74 -16.48
CA GLN A 102 -10.31 -22.88 -17.56
C GLN A 102 -9.74 -23.70 -18.70
N THR A 103 -9.75 -23.13 -19.91
CA THR A 103 -9.08 -23.75 -21.05
C THR A 103 -7.56 -23.71 -20.86
N HIS A 104 -6.84 -24.60 -21.55
CA HIS A 104 -5.38 -24.61 -21.52
C HIS A 104 -4.78 -23.27 -22.01
N ILE A 105 -5.41 -22.63 -23.00
CA ILE A 105 -4.96 -21.33 -23.53
C ILE A 105 -5.14 -20.25 -22.45
N SER A 106 -6.33 -20.19 -21.85
CA SER A 106 -6.69 -19.28 -20.75
C SER A 106 -5.73 -19.39 -19.56
N LEU A 107 -5.36 -20.61 -19.15
CA LEU A 107 -4.39 -20.82 -18.07
C LEU A 107 -2.99 -20.34 -18.42
N LYS A 108 -2.54 -20.56 -19.66
CA LYS A 108 -1.23 -20.04 -20.12
C LYS A 108 -1.21 -18.52 -20.18
N GLU A 109 -2.31 -17.91 -20.63
CA GLU A 109 -2.46 -16.46 -20.64
C GLU A 109 -2.46 -15.88 -19.23
N MET A 110 -3.08 -16.57 -18.27
CA MET A 110 -3.06 -16.19 -16.87
C MET A 110 -1.63 -16.23 -16.30
N ILE A 111 -0.90 -17.34 -16.48
CA ILE A 111 0.51 -17.45 -16.04
C ILE A 111 1.32 -16.32 -16.64
N LYS A 112 1.26 -16.15 -17.97
CA LYS A 112 2.00 -15.10 -18.68
C LYS A 112 1.73 -13.68 -18.16
N GLN A 113 0.54 -13.42 -17.62
CA GLN A 113 0.21 -12.10 -17.08
C GLN A 113 0.87 -11.79 -15.74
N VAL A 114 1.28 -12.80 -14.97
CA VAL A 114 1.81 -12.62 -13.61
C VAL A 114 3.21 -13.17 -13.39
N ASP A 115 3.69 -14.03 -14.30
CA ASP A 115 5.02 -14.62 -14.34
C ASP A 115 6.07 -13.54 -14.70
N GLU A 116 6.61 -12.87 -13.68
CA GLU A 116 7.56 -11.76 -13.80
C GLU A 116 9.00 -12.25 -13.98
N ASP A 117 9.33 -13.43 -13.47
CA ASP A 117 10.66 -14.03 -13.59
C ASP A 117 10.81 -15.00 -14.77
N HIS A 118 9.70 -15.31 -15.45
CA HIS A 118 9.61 -16.12 -16.67
C HIS A 118 10.02 -17.59 -16.46
N ASP A 119 9.76 -18.14 -15.27
CA ASP A 119 10.01 -19.55 -14.96
C ASP A 119 8.87 -20.49 -15.42
N GLY A 120 7.74 -19.93 -15.87
CA GLY A 120 6.57 -20.65 -16.35
C GLY A 120 5.71 -21.26 -15.25
N LYS A 121 5.97 -20.92 -13.99
CA LYS A 121 5.21 -21.26 -12.79
C LYS A 121 4.71 -19.97 -12.15
N ILE A 122 4.06 -20.10 -11.00
CA ILE A 122 3.56 -18.95 -10.23
C ILE A 122 4.08 -19.08 -8.80
N SER A 123 5.06 -18.26 -8.45
CA SER A 123 5.52 -18.10 -7.07
C SER A 123 4.41 -17.50 -6.18
N PHE A 124 4.55 -17.57 -4.85
CA PHE A 124 3.56 -16.96 -3.96
C PHE A 124 3.44 -15.44 -4.16
N ARG A 125 4.54 -14.75 -4.52
CA ARG A 125 4.51 -13.32 -4.85
C ARG A 125 3.62 -13.04 -6.06
N GLU A 126 3.81 -13.79 -7.13
CA GLU A 126 3.02 -13.66 -8.36
C GLU A 126 1.58 -14.14 -8.16
N PHE A 127 1.36 -15.09 -7.25
CA PHE A 127 0.03 -15.48 -6.83
C PHE A 127 -0.73 -14.30 -6.21
N LEU A 128 -0.10 -13.51 -5.34
CA LEU A 128 -0.69 -12.27 -4.82
C LEU A 128 -0.91 -11.22 -5.93
N LEU A 129 -0.04 -11.19 -6.95
CA LEU A 129 -0.17 -10.28 -8.08
C LEU A 129 -1.45 -10.52 -8.89
N ILE A 130 -1.92 -11.77 -9.02
CA ILE A 130 -3.22 -12.09 -9.64
C ILE A 130 -4.34 -11.26 -9.01
N PHE A 131 -4.43 -11.27 -7.68
CA PHE A 131 -5.51 -10.61 -6.95
C PHE A 131 -5.36 -9.09 -6.97
N ARG A 132 -4.14 -8.57 -6.93
CA ARG A 132 -3.87 -7.13 -7.11
C ARG A 132 -4.38 -6.66 -8.48
N LYS A 133 -4.02 -7.37 -9.55
CA LYS A 133 -4.45 -7.04 -10.91
C LYS A 133 -5.96 -7.09 -11.06
N ALA A 134 -6.59 -8.12 -10.50
CA ALA A 134 -8.04 -8.22 -10.46
C ALA A 134 -8.70 -7.02 -9.75
N ILE A 135 -8.16 -6.55 -8.61
CA ILE A 135 -8.67 -5.36 -7.91
C ILE A 135 -8.49 -4.10 -8.76
N SER A 136 -7.33 -3.91 -9.40
CA SER A 136 -7.14 -2.74 -10.28
C SER A 136 -8.10 -2.73 -11.46
N GLU A 137 -8.36 -3.88 -12.07
CA GLU A 137 -9.32 -4.04 -13.17
C GLU A 137 -10.76 -3.70 -12.76
N THR A 138 -11.13 -3.88 -11.49
CA THR A 138 -12.48 -3.53 -11.00
C THR A 138 -12.71 -2.04 -10.76
N ASN A 139 -11.64 -1.25 -10.61
CA ASN A 139 -11.74 0.19 -10.34
C ASN A 139 -11.80 1.04 -11.62
N GLU A 140 -11.48 0.46 -12.77
CA GLU A 140 -11.61 1.10 -14.07
C GLU A 140 -13.00 0.80 -14.63
N ALA A 141 -13.73 1.86 -14.98
CA ALA A 141 -15.12 1.77 -15.42
C ALA A 141 -15.22 0.90 -16.68
N GLU A 142 -15.98 -0.19 -16.57
CA GLU A 142 -16.49 -1.00 -17.69
C GLU A 142 -15.41 -1.83 -18.41
N TYR A 143 -14.73 -2.74 -17.68
CA TYR A 143 -13.94 -3.82 -18.28
C TYR A 143 -14.48 -5.21 -17.88
N GLU A 144 -14.23 -6.18 -18.76
CA GLU A 144 -14.90 -7.48 -18.81
C GLU A 144 -14.81 -8.26 -17.48
N LYS A 145 -15.94 -8.42 -16.79
CA LYS A 145 -16.11 -9.41 -15.70
C LYS A 145 -15.80 -10.85 -16.13
N SER A 146 -15.45 -11.05 -17.41
CA SER A 146 -14.96 -12.29 -18.01
C SER A 146 -13.48 -12.56 -17.75
N SER A 147 -12.67 -11.59 -17.26
CA SER A 147 -11.24 -11.78 -16.97
C SER A 147 -11.02 -12.96 -16.00
N ILE A 148 -10.08 -13.86 -16.34
CA ILE A 148 -9.78 -15.06 -15.53
C ILE A 148 -9.26 -14.66 -14.14
N LEU A 149 -8.51 -13.56 -14.06
CA LEU A 149 -8.01 -13.00 -12.80
C LEU A 149 -9.18 -12.55 -11.92
N TYR A 150 -10.17 -11.89 -12.52
CA TYR A 150 -11.40 -11.49 -11.84
C TYR A 150 -12.23 -12.70 -11.38
N GLN A 151 -12.36 -13.75 -12.20
CA GLN A 151 -13.08 -14.98 -11.81
C GLN A 151 -12.42 -15.66 -10.60
N LEU A 152 -11.09 -15.76 -10.58
CA LEU A 152 -10.37 -16.31 -9.43
C LEU A 152 -10.50 -15.43 -8.19
N TYR A 153 -10.40 -14.10 -8.36
CA TYR A 153 -10.59 -13.15 -7.27
C TYR A 153 -11.98 -13.28 -6.66
N ALA A 154 -13.04 -13.26 -7.49
CA ALA A 154 -14.41 -13.39 -7.03
C ALA A 154 -14.61 -14.69 -6.23
N MET A 155 -14.10 -15.82 -6.73
CA MET A 155 -14.28 -17.10 -6.06
C MET A 155 -13.59 -17.20 -4.68
N LEU A 156 -12.47 -16.48 -4.48
CA LEU A 156 -11.69 -16.55 -3.24
C LEU A 156 -11.97 -15.40 -2.27
N PHE A 157 -12.49 -14.27 -2.76
CA PHE A 157 -12.72 -13.06 -1.97
C PHE A 157 -14.18 -12.64 -1.86
N GLU A 158 -15.11 -13.20 -2.64
CA GLU A 158 -16.52 -12.94 -2.40
C GLU A 158 -16.93 -13.49 -1.04
N ILE A 159 -17.45 -12.57 -0.23
CA ILE A 159 -18.02 -12.86 1.06
C ILE A 159 -19.34 -13.58 0.79
N ASP A 160 -19.44 -14.83 1.22
CA ASP A 160 -20.70 -15.57 1.22
C ASP A 160 -21.70 -14.85 2.13
N VAL A 161 -22.53 -14.00 1.52
CA VAL A 161 -23.53 -13.18 2.22
C VAL A 161 -24.54 -14.06 2.97
N SER A 162 -24.70 -15.32 2.55
CA SER A 162 -25.55 -16.29 3.22
C SER A 162 -24.94 -16.82 4.53
N LYS A 163 -23.61 -16.80 4.66
CA LYS A 163 -22.86 -17.19 5.87
C LYS A 163 -22.50 -16.02 6.77
N GLU A 164 -22.14 -14.86 6.21
CA GLU A 164 -21.62 -13.72 6.97
C GLU A 164 -22.68 -12.64 7.27
N GLY A 165 -23.82 -12.67 6.57
CA GLY A 165 -24.93 -11.73 6.76
C GLY A 165 -24.62 -10.29 6.31
N VAL A 166 -25.67 -9.52 5.98
CA VAL A 166 -25.58 -8.13 5.47
C VAL A 166 -25.29 -7.08 6.58
N GLY A 167 -24.93 -7.53 7.79
CA GLY A 167 -24.93 -6.70 8.99
C GLY A 167 -23.90 -5.56 8.96
N GLY A 168 -22.71 -5.82 8.43
CA GLY A 168 -21.65 -4.79 8.30
C GLY A 168 -21.91 -3.78 7.19
N ALA A 169 -22.50 -4.23 6.07
CA ALA A 169 -22.79 -3.38 4.93
C ALA A 169 -23.87 -2.34 5.25
N LYS A 170 -24.91 -2.72 6.02
CA LYS A 170 -25.96 -1.78 6.46
C LYS A 170 -25.36 -0.56 7.17
N HIS A 171 -24.46 -0.77 8.13
CA HIS A 171 -23.81 0.33 8.84
C HIS A 171 -22.87 1.14 7.96
N PHE A 172 -22.15 0.51 7.02
CA PHE A 172 -21.30 1.21 6.07
C PHE A 172 -22.11 2.11 5.13
N PHE A 173 -23.22 1.63 4.59
CA PHE A 173 -24.11 2.42 3.73
C PHE A 173 -24.86 3.50 4.51
N GLU A 174 -25.34 3.23 5.72
CA GLU A 174 -25.96 4.24 6.60
C GLU A 174 -24.97 5.35 6.97
N ALA A 175 -23.74 5.00 7.32
CA ALA A 175 -22.69 5.98 7.62
C ALA A 175 -22.34 6.83 6.40
N LYS A 176 -22.27 6.23 5.20
CA LYS A 176 -21.99 6.97 3.96
C LYS A 176 -23.14 7.91 3.58
N ILE A 177 -24.39 7.47 3.72
CA ILE A 177 -25.57 8.32 3.50
C ILE A 177 -25.61 9.46 4.52
N ALA A 178 -25.30 9.19 5.79
CA ALA A 178 -25.26 10.21 6.85
C ALA A 178 -24.15 11.24 6.61
N ALA A 179 -22.95 10.82 6.20
CA ALA A 179 -21.85 11.71 5.88
C ALA A 179 -22.17 12.63 4.68
N VAL A 180 -22.80 12.08 3.63
CA VAL A 180 -23.27 12.85 2.47
C VAL A 180 -24.34 13.87 2.90
N LYS A 181 -25.33 13.45 3.71
CA LYS A 181 -26.37 14.36 4.23
C LYS A 181 -25.78 15.49 5.11
N TYR A 182 -24.78 15.19 5.93
CA TYR A 182 -24.14 16.20 6.78
C TYR A 182 -23.34 17.21 5.96
N SER A 183 -22.62 16.77 4.93
CA SER A 183 -21.91 17.65 3.98
C SER A 183 -22.87 18.62 3.29
N ASP A 184 -24.00 18.14 2.79
CA ASP A 184 -24.99 18.99 2.09
C ASP A 184 -25.71 19.99 2.99
N LYS A 185 -25.89 19.67 4.28
CA LYS A 185 -26.45 20.62 5.26
C LYS A 185 -25.43 21.68 5.63
N PHE A 186 -24.20 21.27 5.90
CA PHE A 186 -23.10 22.16 6.28
C PHE A 186 -22.74 23.14 5.15
N GLN A 187 -22.66 22.67 3.91
CA GLN A 187 -22.41 23.53 2.75
C GLN A 187 -23.54 24.55 2.52
N ARG A 188 -24.80 24.18 2.80
CA ARG A 188 -25.93 25.13 2.76
C ARG A 188 -25.83 26.19 3.84
N GLU A 189 -25.55 25.79 5.08
CA GLU A 189 -25.42 26.73 6.20
C GLU A 189 -24.27 27.74 5.97
N ILE A 190 -23.12 27.29 5.45
CA ILE A 190 -22.02 28.20 5.07
C ILE A 190 -22.44 29.19 3.97
N ARG A 191 -23.17 28.71 2.96
CA ARG A 191 -23.62 29.57 1.85
C ARG A 191 -24.61 30.64 2.32
N GLU A 192 -25.57 30.24 3.14
CA GLU A 192 -26.58 31.14 3.71
C GLU A 192 -25.93 32.20 4.62
N GLU A 193 -24.96 31.82 5.46
CA GLU A 193 -24.24 32.79 6.31
C GLU A 193 -23.44 33.80 5.48
N GLN A 194 -22.75 33.35 4.43
CA GLN A 194 -21.98 34.25 3.55
C GLN A 194 -22.87 35.23 2.79
N GLU A 195 -24.06 34.80 2.36
CA GLU A 195 -25.04 35.68 1.71
C GLU A 195 -25.61 36.71 2.70
N GLN A 196 -25.96 36.31 3.91
CA GLN A 196 -26.42 37.24 4.94
C GLN A 196 -25.35 38.28 5.30
N ARG A 197 -24.09 37.85 5.47
CA ARG A 197 -22.97 38.77 5.73
C ARG A 197 -22.78 39.77 4.60
N ARG A 198 -22.82 39.32 3.34
CA ARG A 198 -22.78 40.23 2.17
C ARG A 198 -23.90 41.25 2.21
N HIS A 199 -25.14 40.81 2.44
CA HIS A 199 -26.30 41.71 2.44
C HIS A 199 -26.20 42.78 3.54
N ILE A 200 -25.71 42.40 4.72
CA ILE A 200 -25.47 43.34 5.84
C ILE A 200 -24.36 44.34 5.50
N GLU A 201 -23.27 43.88 4.88
CA GLU A 201 -22.15 44.73 4.45
C GLU A 201 -22.60 45.76 3.42
N GLU A 202 -23.35 45.32 2.40
CA GLU A 202 -23.92 46.17 1.36
C GLU A 202 -24.86 47.23 1.93
N ASP A 203 -25.73 46.85 2.87
CA ASP A 203 -26.61 47.81 3.55
C ASP A 203 -25.83 48.83 4.39
N LYS A 204 -24.76 48.41 5.08
CA LYS A 204 -23.88 49.33 5.81
C LYS A 204 -23.21 50.33 4.87
N ILE A 205 -22.67 49.85 3.75
CA ILE A 205 -22.04 50.70 2.73
C ILE A 205 -23.07 51.68 2.17
N ARG A 206 -24.26 51.20 1.83
CA ARG A 206 -25.36 52.00 1.29
C ARG A 206 -25.79 53.11 2.26
N ARG A 207 -25.94 52.79 3.55
CA ARG A 207 -26.28 53.78 4.59
C ARG A 207 -25.17 54.80 4.78
N LYS A 208 -23.90 54.38 4.76
CA LYS A 208 -22.75 55.28 4.87
C LYS A 208 -22.66 56.23 3.68
N LEU A 209 -22.87 55.74 2.46
CA LEU A 209 -22.92 56.55 1.24
C LEU A 209 -24.07 57.56 1.28
N ALA A 210 -25.27 57.12 1.69
CA ALA A 210 -26.43 58.00 1.83
C ALA A 210 -26.21 59.11 2.86
N PHE A 211 -25.52 58.79 3.97
CA PHE A 211 -25.14 59.78 4.97
C PHE A 211 -24.12 60.79 4.43
N GLN A 212 -23.06 60.34 3.74
CA GLN A 212 -22.08 61.24 3.14
C GLN A 212 -22.69 62.16 2.07
N ASN A 213 -23.54 61.63 1.19
CA ASN A 213 -24.25 62.43 0.19
C ASN A 213 -25.13 63.50 0.85
N ARG A 214 -25.82 63.14 1.94
CA ARG A 214 -26.63 64.09 2.71
C ARG A 214 -25.77 65.18 3.35
N LEU A 215 -24.61 64.85 3.91
CA LEU A 215 -23.66 65.84 4.45
C LEU A 215 -23.15 66.80 3.37
N ALA A 216 -22.83 66.30 2.17
CA ALA A 216 -22.37 67.12 1.06
C ALA A 216 -23.44 68.13 0.59
N GLN A 217 -24.72 67.74 0.60
CA GLN A 217 -25.84 68.62 0.27
C GLN A 217 -26.02 69.78 1.26
N PHE A 218 -25.70 69.58 2.54
CA PHE A 218 -25.78 70.63 3.56
C PHE A 218 -24.62 71.64 3.51
N GLN A 219 -23.50 71.32 2.85
CA GLN A 219 -22.35 72.23 2.72
C GLN A 219 -22.43 73.15 1.50
N THR A 220 -23.38 72.92 0.59
CA THR A 220 -23.53 73.66 -0.69
C THR A 220 -24.69 74.66 -0.71
N THR A 221 -25.26 74.99 0.45
CA THR A 221 -26.34 76.00 0.65
C THR A 221 -25.92 77.01 1.67
#